data_AF-A0A496WKV6-F1
#
_entry.id   AF-A0A496WKV6-F1
#
_cell.length_a   1.000
_cell.length_b   1.000
_cell.length_c   1.000
_cell.angle_alpha   90.00
_cell.angle_beta   90.00
_cell.angle_gamma   90.00
#
_symmetry.space_group_name_H-M   'P 1'
#
loop_
_entity.id
_entity.type
_entity.pdbx_description
1 polymer ?
#
loop_
_entity_poly.entity_id
_entity_poly.type
_entity_poly.pdbx_seq_one_letter_code
_entity_poly.pdbx_strand_id
1 'polypeptide(L)'
;MNLGKKFILISLFTLVSFVSLEANAEEKVAKAPPVPFQYGLGVRNFQTFCSECHGEWAEGSDKGPPLLHPYYKSSHHSDDAFYRAASQGVTAHHWRFGNMP
;
A
#
# COMPACT_ATOMS: atom_id res chain seq x y z
N MET A 1 26.96 58.99 -22.80
CA MET A 1 25.67 58.46 -22.30
C MET A 1 25.58 56.97 -22.63
N ASN A 2 25.95 56.10 -21.68
CA ASN A 2 26.00 54.65 -21.83
C ASN A 2 24.62 54.02 -21.60
N LEU A 3 23.74 54.08 -22.60
CA LEU A 3 22.37 53.56 -22.49
C LEU A 3 22.17 52.18 -23.17
N GLY A 4 23.14 51.71 -23.97
CA GLY A 4 23.00 50.50 -24.80
C GLY A 4 23.37 49.15 -24.16
N LYS A 5 23.97 49.11 -22.96
CA LYS A 5 24.41 47.85 -22.33
C LYS A 5 23.43 47.26 -21.31
N LYS A 6 22.39 48.01 -20.90
CA LYS A 6 21.44 47.57 -19.87
C LYS A 6 20.35 46.64 -20.40
N PHE A 7 20.02 46.71 -21.69
CA PHE A 7 18.97 45.86 -22.28
C PHE A 7 19.42 44.44 -22.60
N ILE A 8 20.70 44.23 -22.90
CA ILE A 8 21.24 42.88 -23.20
C ILE A 8 21.33 42.01 -21.93
N LEU A 9 21.57 42.62 -20.75
CA LEU A 9 21.67 41.89 -19.48
C LEU A 9 20.31 41.41 -18.93
N ILE A 10 19.20 42.04 -19.31
CA ILE A 10 17.86 41.66 -18.83
C ILE A 10 17.30 40.49 -19.66
N SER A 11 17.72 40.35 -20.91
CA SER A 11 17.22 39.31 -21.83
C SER A 11 17.76 37.90 -21.56
N LEU A 12 18.84 37.75 -20.80
CA LEU A 12 19.43 36.44 -20.51
C LEU A 12 18.84 35.78 -19.25
N PHE A 13 18.14 36.54 -18.41
CA PHE A 13 17.63 36.06 -17.12
C PHE A 13 16.22 35.43 -17.24
N THR A 14 15.47 35.73 -18.30
CA THR A 14 14.09 35.23 -18.48
C THR A 14 14.00 33.86 -19.13
N LEU A 15 15.10 33.32 -19.66
CA LEU A 15 15.13 31.98 -20.29
C LEU A 15 15.35 30.82 -19.29
N VAL A 16 15.72 31.12 -18.04
CA VAL A 16 16.09 30.08 -17.04
C VAL A 16 14.88 29.55 -16.26
N SER A 17 13.71 30.18 -16.34
CA SER A 17 12.56 29.85 -15.49
C SER A 17 11.57 28.82 -16.09
N PHE A 18 11.80 28.31 -17.30
CA PHE A 18 10.85 27.41 -17.97
C PHE A 18 11.16 25.90 -17.88
N VAL A 19 12.30 25.50 -17.30
CA VAL A 19 12.68 24.08 -17.20
C VAL A 19 12.74 23.67 -15.73
N SER A 20 11.59 23.38 -15.14
CA SER A 20 11.47 22.57 -13.92
C SER A 20 10.00 22.20 -13.69
N LEU A 21 9.50 21.29 -14.51
CA LEU A 21 8.32 20.51 -14.13
C LEU A 21 8.46 19.09 -14.68
N GLU A 22 9.52 18.40 -14.28
CA GLU A 22 9.51 16.95 -14.29
C GLU A 22 8.66 16.50 -13.10
N ALA A 23 7.44 16.07 -13.43
CA ALA A 23 6.54 15.40 -12.52
C ALA A 23 7.21 14.11 -12.03
N ASN A 24 7.88 14.19 -10.87
CA ASN A 24 8.26 13.02 -10.10
C ASN A 24 7.01 12.48 -9.41
N ALA A 25 6.15 11.83 -10.19
CA ALA A 25 5.11 10.95 -9.69
C ALA A 25 5.63 9.51 -9.75
N GLU A 26 6.60 9.18 -8.88
CA GLU A 26 6.66 7.79 -8.42
C GLU A 26 5.46 7.61 -7.49
N GLU A 27 4.35 7.17 -8.10
CA GLU A 27 3.27 6.54 -7.37
C GLU A 27 3.92 5.45 -6.51
N LYS A 28 3.85 5.59 -5.18
CA LYS A 28 4.14 4.49 -4.26
C LYS A 28 3.09 3.41 -4.48
N VAL A 29 3.19 2.69 -5.59
CA VAL A 29 2.53 1.41 -5.76
C VAL A 29 3.17 0.53 -4.70
N ALA A 30 2.41 0.21 -3.64
CA ALA A 30 2.86 -0.73 -2.64
C ALA A 30 3.28 -1.99 -3.38
N LYS A 31 4.60 -2.24 -3.45
CA LYS A 31 5.14 -3.33 -4.25
C LYS A 31 4.64 -4.63 -3.67
N ALA A 32 3.78 -5.31 -4.42
CA ALA A 32 3.30 -6.65 -4.12
C ALA A 32 4.47 -7.53 -3.61
N PRO A 33 4.32 -8.25 -2.49
CA PRO A 33 5.32 -9.21 -2.05
C PRO A 33 5.52 -10.27 -3.14
N PRO A 34 6.73 -10.82 -3.28
CA PRO A 34 6.96 -11.89 -4.23
C PRO A 34 6.13 -13.13 -3.81
N VAL A 35 5.13 -13.47 -4.61
CA VAL A 35 4.30 -14.67 -4.40
C VAL A 35 4.63 -15.72 -5.46
N PRO A 36 5.05 -16.94 -5.06
CA PRO A 36 5.25 -18.05 -6.00
C PRO A 36 4.00 -18.34 -6.84
N PHE A 37 4.20 -18.67 -8.13
CA PHE A 37 3.12 -18.89 -9.10
C PHE A 37 2.05 -19.89 -8.62
N GLN A 38 2.46 -20.95 -7.92
CA GLN A 38 1.56 -21.97 -7.37
C GLN A 38 0.51 -21.42 -6.38
N TYR A 39 0.73 -20.24 -5.80
CA TYR A 39 -0.20 -19.59 -4.88
C TYR A 39 -1.06 -18.51 -5.56
N GLY A 40 -0.99 -18.35 -6.89
CA GLY A 40 -1.73 -17.31 -7.61
C GLY A 40 -3.25 -17.39 -7.44
N LEU A 41 -3.81 -18.60 -7.27
CA LEU A 41 -5.23 -18.76 -6.94
C LEU A 41 -5.55 -18.21 -5.55
N GLY A 42 -4.68 -18.46 -4.56
CA GLY A 42 -4.81 -17.93 -3.21
C GLY A 42 -4.79 -16.40 -3.19
N VAL A 43 -3.89 -15.78 -3.98
CA VAL A 43 -3.84 -14.32 -4.13
C VAL A 43 -5.17 -13.79 -4.67
N ARG A 44 -5.70 -14.38 -5.75
CA ARG A 44 -6.98 -13.93 -6.32
C ARG A 44 -8.14 -14.05 -5.33
N ASN A 45 -8.22 -15.17 -4.61
CA ASN A 45 -9.26 -15.37 -3.60
C ASN A 45 -9.13 -14.36 -2.46
N PHE A 46 -7.91 -14.14 -1.96
CA PHE A 46 -7.65 -13.16 -0.90
C PHE A 46 -8.05 -11.74 -1.34
N GLN A 47 -7.64 -11.35 -2.54
CA GLN A 47 -8.02 -10.06 -3.12
C GLN A 47 -9.53 -9.90 -3.27
N THR A 48 -10.25 -10.96 -3.63
CA THR A 48 -11.69 -10.92 -3.86
C THR A 48 -12.50 -10.87 -2.57
N PHE A 49 -12.08 -11.61 -1.54
CA PHE A 49 -12.93 -11.87 -0.36
C PHE A 49 -12.40 -11.28 0.94
N CYS A 50 -11.11 -10.96 1.03
CA CYS A 50 -10.45 -10.64 2.30
C CYS A 50 -9.85 -9.23 2.31
N SER A 51 -9.39 -8.75 1.16
CA SER A 51 -8.58 -7.53 1.05
C SER A 51 -9.30 -6.26 1.52
N GLU A 52 -10.63 -6.20 1.37
CA GLU A 52 -11.41 -5.03 1.81
C GLU A 52 -11.23 -4.77 3.31
N CYS A 53 -11.06 -5.82 4.11
CA CYS A 53 -10.85 -5.70 5.55
C CYS A 53 -9.38 -5.85 5.95
N HIS A 54 -8.62 -6.72 5.29
CA HIS A 54 -7.26 -7.05 5.72
C HIS A 54 -6.14 -6.33 4.94
N GLY A 55 -6.47 -5.42 4.02
CA GLY A 55 -5.48 -4.75 3.16
C GLY A 55 -5.15 -5.58 1.91
N GLU A 56 -4.55 -4.95 0.90
CA GLU A 56 -4.35 -5.56 -0.42
C GLU A 56 -3.43 -6.80 -0.35
N TRP A 57 -2.44 -6.74 0.53
CA TRP A 57 -1.40 -7.73 0.77
C TRP A 57 -1.37 -8.20 2.23
N ALA A 58 -2.54 -8.15 2.90
CA ALA A 58 -2.72 -8.56 4.29
C ALA A 58 -1.94 -7.74 5.33
N GLU A 59 -1.61 -6.49 5.00
CA GLU A 59 -0.96 -5.48 5.84
C GLU A 59 -1.87 -4.82 6.87
N GLY A 60 -3.17 -5.14 6.84
CA GLY A 60 -4.19 -4.58 7.73
C GLY A 60 -4.81 -3.29 7.19
N SER A 61 -5.94 -2.91 7.78
CA SER A 61 -6.64 -1.66 7.49
C SER A 61 -7.30 -1.10 8.76
N ASP A 62 -8.08 -0.03 8.60
CA ASP A 62 -8.98 0.45 9.65
C ASP A 62 -10.14 -0.52 9.94
N LYS A 63 -10.49 -1.39 8.98
CA LYS A 63 -11.55 -2.39 9.07
C LYS A 63 -11.09 -3.75 9.61
N GLY A 64 -9.79 -4.07 9.62
CA GLY A 64 -9.31 -5.39 10.00
C GLY A 64 -7.82 -5.46 10.32
N PRO A 65 -7.39 -6.44 11.13
CA PRO A 65 -5.99 -6.58 11.52
C PRO A 65 -5.10 -7.01 10.34
N PRO A 66 -3.78 -6.72 10.38
CA PRO A 66 -2.82 -7.37 9.49
C PRO A 66 -2.84 -8.88 9.72
N LEU A 67 -2.69 -9.69 8.67
CA LEU A 67 -2.52 -11.15 8.81
C LEU A 67 -1.06 -11.59 8.65
N LEU A 68 -0.22 -10.75 8.01
CA LEU A 68 1.23 -10.94 7.98
C LEU A 68 1.88 -10.35 9.26
N HIS A 69 1.54 -10.92 10.42
CA HIS A 69 2.05 -10.45 11.72
C HIS A 69 2.55 -11.63 12.59
N PRO A 70 3.66 -11.47 13.36
CA PRO A 70 4.19 -12.53 14.21
C PRO A 70 3.22 -13.14 15.23
N TYR A 71 2.15 -12.43 15.57
CA TYR A 71 1.07 -12.88 16.44
C TYR A 71 0.37 -14.17 15.95
N TYR A 72 0.45 -14.44 14.65
CA TYR A 72 -0.21 -15.56 13.99
C TYR A 72 0.68 -16.77 13.73
N LYS A 73 1.91 -16.78 14.27
CA LYS A 73 2.76 -17.96 14.19
C LYS A 73 2.10 -19.14 14.89
N SER A 74 2.38 -20.35 14.41
CA SER A 74 1.77 -21.61 14.88
C SER A 74 1.84 -21.84 16.39
N SER A 75 2.82 -21.26 17.07
CA SER A 75 2.93 -21.31 18.54
C SER A 75 1.82 -20.57 19.28
N HIS A 76 1.12 -19.63 18.63
CA HIS A 76 0.04 -18.84 19.23
C HIS A 76 -1.30 -19.10 18.53
N HIS A 77 -1.31 -19.25 17.21
CA HIS A 77 -2.50 -19.59 16.44
C HIS A 77 -2.18 -20.75 15.51
N SER A 78 -2.82 -21.90 15.69
CA SER A 78 -2.63 -23.04 14.79
C SER A 78 -3.26 -22.77 13.42
N ASP A 79 -2.78 -23.48 12.39
CA ASP A 79 -3.35 -23.41 11.04
C ASP A 79 -4.85 -23.72 11.05
N ASP A 80 -5.30 -24.68 11.87
CA ASP A 80 -6.73 -25.00 12.02
C ASP A 80 -7.55 -23.82 12.54
N ALA A 81 -6.97 -22.95 13.37
CA ALA A 81 -7.66 -21.74 13.84
C ALA A 81 -7.88 -20.76 12.67
N PHE A 82 -6.92 -20.64 11.76
CA PHE A 82 -7.05 -19.87 10.53
C PHE A 82 -8.13 -20.42 9.60
N TYR A 83 -8.13 -21.74 9.36
CA TYR A 83 -9.15 -22.37 8.53
C TYR A 83 -10.56 -22.19 9.11
N ARG A 84 -10.73 -22.33 10.42
CA ARG A 84 -12.01 -22.07 11.08
C ARG A 84 -12.42 -20.61 10.97
N ALA A 85 -11.52 -19.68 11.24
CA ALA A 85 -11.80 -18.25 11.12
C ALA A 85 -12.27 -17.87 9.71
N ALA A 86 -11.58 -18.35 8.68
CA ALA A 86 -11.95 -18.08 7.28
C ALA A 86 -13.25 -18.76 6.83
N SER A 87 -13.68 -19.84 7.48
CA SER A 87 -14.89 -20.59 7.10
C SER A 87 -16.12 -20.26 7.93
N GLN A 88 -15.95 -19.74 9.14
CA GLN A 88 -17.04 -19.55 10.12
C GLN A 88 -17.10 -18.12 10.66
N GLY A 89 -16.17 -17.25 10.27
CA GLY A 89 -15.98 -15.94 10.86
C GLY A 89 -15.40 -16.01 12.28
N VAL A 90 -15.23 -14.83 12.88
CA VAL A 90 -14.74 -14.71 14.26
C VAL A 90 -15.47 -13.58 14.97
N THR A 91 -16.02 -13.86 16.15
CA THR A 91 -16.58 -12.83 17.02
C THR A 91 -15.45 -12.01 17.66
N ALA A 92 -15.61 -10.69 17.68
CA ALA A 92 -14.64 -9.79 18.27
C ALA A 92 -14.38 -10.12 19.75
N HIS A 93 -13.12 -10.41 20.08
CA HIS A 93 -12.68 -10.62 21.45
C HIS A 93 -11.25 -10.07 21.59
N HIS A 94 -11.12 -8.90 22.24
CA HIS A 94 -9.87 -8.13 22.45
C HIS A 94 -9.37 -7.25 21.29
N TRP A 95 -10.15 -7.04 20.23
CA TRP A 95 -9.80 -6.05 19.19
C TRP A 95 -10.96 -5.10 18.88
N ARG A 96 -10.63 -4.04 18.13
CA ARG A 96 -11.55 -2.93 17.80
C ARG A 96 -12.19 -3.00 16.41
N PHE A 97 -11.79 -3.94 15.58
CA PHE A 97 -12.24 -4.10 14.19
C PHE A 97 -13.68 -4.62 14.03
N GLY A 98 -14.29 -5.18 15.08
CA GLY A 98 -15.60 -5.83 14.99
C GLY A 98 -15.52 -7.31 14.57
N ASN A 99 -16.66 -7.91 14.27
CA ASN A 99 -16.71 -9.32 13.88
C ASN A 99 -16.15 -9.53 12.48
N MET A 100 -15.39 -10.62 12.31
CA MET A 100 -15.04 -11.13 10.99
C MET A 100 -16.21 -12.00 10.49
N PRO A 101 -16.73 -11.75 9.27
CA PRO A 101 -17.79 -12.56 8.67
C PRO A 101 -17.32 -13.96 8.26
#